data_AF-A0A955M6L4-F1
#
_entry.id   AF-A0A955M6L4-F1
#
_cell.length_a   1.000
_cell.length_b   1.000
_cell.length_c   1.000
_cell.angle_alpha   90.00
_cell.angle_beta   90.00
_cell.angle_gamma   90.00
#
_symmetry.space_group_name_H-M   'P 1'
#
loop_
_entity.id
_entity.type
_entity.pdbx_description
1 polymer ?
#
loop_
_entity_poly.entity_id
_entity_poly.type
_entity_poly.pdbx_seq_one_letter_code
_entity_poly.pdbx_strand_id
1 'polypeptide(L)'
;MNRFFQIYQYAVPAVLFPAGYVLWLQRFGGNHALACLVLSLPVVFGYVIPGIGTNYLKLWEFNTCVRVGRYRPHHGFVFGTAVSLFGLLCHDPGTNTVSFTGLLRAGFILGSVMAFWNWLYDTIAVKADFIRIHKPPHYHGVSTEAVIMEYAPILFGVFGFCYGIFVNLTYHYLFQLNQGQLYWPFLFWGNLSVLVMPVFVFCCFSLGKYGKFGIESILKGGER
;
A
#
# COMPACT_ATOMS: atom_id res chain seq x y z
N MET A 1 -15.46 -12.26 15.47
CA MET A 1 -14.66 -11.98 14.25
C MET A 1 -15.54 -12.17 13.02
N ASN A 2 -15.69 -11.14 12.19
CA ASN A 2 -16.59 -11.21 11.03
C ASN A 2 -16.09 -12.28 10.04
N ARG A 3 -16.95 -13.25 9.68
CA ARG A 3 -16.63 -14.36 8.74
C ARG A 3 -16.06 -13.85 7.42
N PHE A 4 -16.45 -12.63 7.00
CA PHE A 4 -15.91 -11.98 5.82
C PHE A 4 -14.37 -11.89 5.85
N PHE A 5 -13.76 -11.33 6.90
CA PHE A 5 -12.30 -11.14 6.95
C PHE A 5 -11.52 -12.46 7.03
N GLN A 6 -12.12 -13.49 7.64
CA GLN A 6 -11.56 -14.84 7.68
C GLN A 6 -11.47 -15.49 6.31
N ILE A 7 -12.51 -15.34 5.49
CA ILE A 7 -12.52 -15.88 4.11
C ILE A 7 -11.65 -15.00 3.22
N TYR A 8 -11.81 -13.68 3.31
CA TYR A 8 -11.12 -12.68 2.50
C TYR A 8 -9.60 -12.85 2.52
N GLN A 9 -9.00 -13.10 3.69
CA GLN A 9 -7.54 -13.26 3.79
C GLN A 9 -6.96 -14.46 3.04
N TYR A 10 -7.77 -15.46 2.69
CA TYR A 10 -7.35 -16.65 1.94
C TYR A 10 -7.88 -16.65 0.50
N ALA A 11 -9.12 -16.21 0.30
CA ALA A 11 -9.73 -16.14 -1.02
C ALA A 11 -8.98 -15.16 -1.94
N VAL A 12 -8.54 -14.01 -1.42
CA VAL A 12 -7.83 -13.01 -2.23
C VAL A 12 -6.49 -13.57 -2.75
N PRO A 13 -5.56 -14.07 -1.91
CA PRO A 13 -4.30 -14.64 -2.42
C PRO A 13 -4.49 -15.87 -3.32
N ALA A 14 -5.48 -16.72 -3.03
CA ALA A 14 -5.67 -17.96 -3.77
C ALA A 14 -6.34 -17.77 -5.14
N VAL A 15 -7.23 -16.78 -5.27
CA VAL A 15 -8.06 -16.59 -6.49
C VAL A 15 -7.76 -15.27 -7.16
N LEU A 16 -7.89 -14.17 -6.42
CA LEU A 16 -7.79 -12.83 -7.01
C LEU A 16 -6.35 -12.44 -7.35
N PHE A 17 -5.36 -12.92 -6.60
CA PHE A 17 -3.96 -12.63 -6.92
C PHE A 17 -3.53 -13.28 -8.26
N PRO A 18 -3.77 -14.59 -8.50
CA PRO A 18 -3.54 -15.19 -9.83
C PRO A 18 -4.34 -14.50 -10.94
N ALA A 19 -5.60 -14.14 -10.68
CA ALA A 19 -6.41 -13.42 -11.66
C ALA A 19 -5.80 -12.05 -12.00
N GLY A 20 -5.40 -11.27 -10.99
CA GLY A 20 -4.71 -9.99 -11.17
C GLY A 20 -3.39 -10.15 -11.94
N TYR A 21 -2.65 -11.21 -11.68
CA TYR A 21 -1.46 -11.57 -12.46
C TYR A 21 -1.77 -11.80 -13.94
N VAL A 22 -2.78 -12.60 -14.26
CA VAL A 22 -3.19 -12.86 -15.64
C VAL A 22 -3.62 -11.56 -16.34
N LEU A 23 -4.35 -10.68 -15.66
CA LEU A 23 -4.78 -9.41 -16.23
C LEU A 23 -3.60 -8.47 -16.53
N TRP A 24 -2.61 -8.40 -15.64
CA TRP A 24 -1.38 -7.65 -15.89
C TRP A 24 -0.53 -8.30 -16.99
N LEU A 25 -0.48 -9.62 -17.04
CA LEU A 25 0.19 -10.36 -18.10
C LEU A 25 -0.41 -10.02 -19.48
N GLN A 26 -1.75 -9.98 -19.57
CA GLN A 26 -2.46 -9.53 -20.78
C GLN A 26 -2.15 -8.06 -21.10
N ARG A 27 -2.13 -7.18 -20.09
CA ARG A 27 -1.79 -5.75 -20.26
C ARG A 27 -0.39 -5.55 -20.86
N PHE A 28 0.54 -6.43 -20.53
CA PHE A 28 1.92 -6.40 -21.03
C PHE A 28 2.19 -7.43 -22.14
N GLY A 29 1.16 -7.84 -22.89
CA GLY A 29 1.34 -8.68 -24.08
C GLY A 29 2.03 -10.03 -23.81
N GLY A 30 1.83 -10.63 -22.64
CA GLY A 30 2.48 -11.88 -22.24
C GLY A 30 3.84 -11.71 -21.54
N ASN A 31 4.28 -10.48 -21.26
CA ASN A 31 5.55 -10.27 -20.57
C ASN A 31 5.44 -10.49 -19.04
N HIS A 32 5.85 -11.68 -18.60
CA HIS A 32 5.82 -12.09 -17.20
C HIS A 32 6.67 -11.19 -16.29
N ALA A 33 7.83 -10.70 -16.77
CA ALA A 33 8.71 -9.87 -15.95
C ALA A 33 8.01 -8.55 -15.58
N LEU A 34 7.34 -7.91 -16.54
CA LEU A 34 6.63 -6.65 -16.29
C LEU A 34 5.40 -6.83 -15.41
N ALA A 35 4.65 -7.93 -15.58
CA ALA A 35 3.56 -8.28 -14.68
C ALA A 35 4.06 -8.48 -13.23
N CYS A 36 5.16 -9.21 -13.05
CA CYS A 36 5.79 -9.39 -11.74
C CYS A 36 6.29 -8.07 -11.15
N LEU A 37 6.90 -7.20 -11.96
CA LEU A 37 7.38 -5.89 -11.53
C LEU A 37 6.25 -5.05 -10.93
N VAL A 38 5.16 -4.84 -11.67
CA VAL A 38 4.05 -4.00 -11.17
C VAL A 38 3.31 -4.61 -9.99
N LEU A 39 3.29 -5.93 -9.85
CA LEU A 39 2.73 -6.61 -8.68
C LEU A 39 3.65 -6.56 -7.47
N SER A 40 4.97 -6.52 -7.70
CA SER A 40 5.94 -6.50 -6.60
C SER A 40 5.77 -5.27 -5.71
N LEU A 41 5.57 -4.08 -6.31
CA LEU A 41 5.45 -2.81 -5.58
C LEU A 41 4.41 -2.87 -4.45
N PRO A 42 3.13 -3.19 -4.73
CA PRO A 42 2.12 -3.23 -3.69
C PRO A 42 2.25 -4.46 -2.78
N VAL A 43 2.75 -5.60 -3.28
CA VAL A 43 2.96 -6.81 -2.45
C VAL A 43 4.06 -6.58 -1.41
N VAL A 44 5.21 -6.06 -1.84
CA VAL A 44 6.35 -5.75 -0.97
C VAL A 44 5.95 -4.68 0.04
N PHE A 45 5.27 -3.62 -0.39
CA PHE A 45 4.75 -2.61 0.53
C PHE A 45 3.84 -3.22 1.61
N GLY A 46 2.85 -4.03 1.18
CA GLY A 46 1.92 -4.69 2.10
C GLY A 46 2.60 -5.70 3.04
N TYR A 47 3.79 -6.20 2.70
CA TYR A 47 4.57 -7.03 3.61
C TYR A 47 5.42 -6.23 4.59
N VAL A 48 6.20 -5.28 4.06
CA VAL A 48 7.25 -4.59 4.82
C VAL A 48 6.64 -3.58 5.78
N ILE A 49 5.79 -2.66 5.29
CA ILE A 49 5.31 -1.54 6.11
C ILE A 49 4.41 -2.04 7.25
N PRO A 50 3.38 -2.88 7.02
CA PRO A 50 2.58 -3.38 8.12
C PRO A 50 3.32 -4.41 8.97
N GLY A 51 4.29 -5.16 8.42
CA GLY A 51 5.18 -6.03 9.20
C GLY A 51 5.98 -5.24 10.24
N ILE A 52 6.60 -4.13 9.84
CA ILE A 52 7.32 -3.22 10.74
C ILE A 52 6.35 -2.56 11.73
N GLY A 53 5.23 -2.02 11.24
CA GLY A 53 4.23 -1.33 12.07
C GLY A 53 3.65 -2.20 13.17
N THR A 54 3.35 -3.48 12.87
CA THR A 54 2.77 -4.43 13.83
C THR A 54 3.81 -5.04 14.77
N ASN A 55 4.92 -5.56 14.25
CA ASN A 55 5.85 -6.36 15.04
C ASN A 55 6.96 -5.55 15.71
N TYR A 56 7.48 -4.52 15.03
CA TYR A 56 8.57 -3.70 15.55
C TYR A 56 8.06 -2.48 16.30
N LEU A 57 7.22 -1.66 15.65
CA LEU A 57 6.73 -0.41 16.24
C LEU A 57 5.53 -0.63 17.19
N LYS A 58 4.79 -1.74 17.01
CA LYS A 58 3.62 -2.11 17.82
C LYS A 58 2.49 -1.06 17.77
N LEU A 59 2.31 -0.44 16.61
CA LEU A 59 1.30 0.59 16.38
C LEU A 59 -0.11 0.01 16.23
N TRP A 60 -0.24 -1.20 15.71
CA TRP A 60 -1.50 -1.93 15.60
C TRP A 60 -1.27 -3.43 15.54
N GLU A 61 -2.36 -4.21 15.57
CA GLU A 61 -2.33 -5.66 15.38
C GLU A 61 -3.53 -6.16 14.56
N PHE A 62 -3.35 -7.32 13.92
CA PHE A 62 -4.44 -8.05 13.29
C PHE A 62 -5.03 -9.07 14.27
N ASN A 63 -6.34 -9.01 14.48
CA ASN A 63 -7.09 -10.03 15.18
C ASN A 63 -7.49 -11.11 14.16
N THR A 64 -6.66 -12.14 14.01
CA THR A 64 -6.91 -13.30 13.14
C THR A 64 -6.35 -14.56 13.79
N CYS A 65 -6.88 -15.73 13.41
CA CYS A 65 -6.46 -17.02 13.97
C CYS A 65 -5.02 -17.37 13.58
N VAL A 66 -4.59 -17.00 12.37
CA VAL A 66 -3.24 -17.28 11.87
C VAL A 66 -2.43 -15.99 11.83
N ARG A 67 -1.48 -15.85 12.75
CA ARG A 67 -0.62 -14.67 12.89
C ARG A 67 0.83 -15.03 13.17
N VAL A 68 1.75 -14.18 12.69
CA VAL A 68 3.17 -14.20 13.06
C VAL A 68 3.43 -12.94 13.88
N GLY A 69 3.54 -13.09 15.20
CA GLY A 69 3.48 -11.96 16.12
C GLY A 69 2.11 -11.29 16.07
N ARG A 70 2.08 -10.00 15.73
CA ARG A 70 0.86 -9.17 15.56
C ARG A 70 0.44 -9.03 14.09
N TYR A 71 1.15 -9.69 13.19
CA TYR A 71 1.01 -9.57 11.75
C TYR A 71 0.20 -10.72 11.12
N ARG A 72 -0.56 -10.41 10.07
CA ARG A 72 -1.28 -11.40 9.26
C ARG A 72 -0.41 -11.86 8.07
N PRO A 73 -0.02 -13.16 7.98
CA PRO A 73 0.95 -13.62 6.98
C PRO A 73 0.58 -13.41 5.52
N HIS A 74 -0.70 -13.39 5.17
CA HIS A 74 -1.14 -13.16 3.79
C HIS A 74 -1.37 -11.69 3.43
N HIS A 75 -1.06 -10.75 4.34
CA HIS A 75 -1.46 -9.36 4.16
C HIS A 75 -0.88 -8.72 2.90
N GLY A 76 0.39 -8.98 2.56
CA GLY A 76 0.99 -8.43 1.34
C GLY A 76 0.32 -8.89 0.06
N PHE A 77 -0.11 -10.16 -0.05
CA PHE A 77 -0.90 -10.60 -1.21
C PHE A 77 -2.33 -10.04 -1.20
N VAL A 78 -2.98 -9.94 -0.04
CA VAL A 78 -4.33 -9.38 0.06
C VAL A 78 -4.34 -7.91 -0.36
N PHE A 79 -3.47 -7.11 0.25
CA PHE A 79 -3.29 -5.70 -0.08
C PHE A 79 -2.81 -5.55 -1.53
N GLY A 80 -1.73 -6.26 -1.86
CA GLY A 80 -1.08 -6.27 -3.17
C GLY A 80 -2.06 -6.48 -4.32
N THR A 81 -2.94 -7.47 -4.19
CA THR A 81 -3.98 -7.76 -5.18
C THR A 81 -4.92 -6.59 -5.38
N ALA A 82 -5.57 -6.12 -4.31
CA ALA A 82 -6.56 -5.05 -4.39
C ALA A 82 -5.96 -3.78 -5.01
N VAL A 83 -4.78 -3.38 -4.53
CA VAL A 83 -4.05 -2.23 -5.04
C VAL A 83 -3.69 -2.39 -6.51
N SER A 84 -3.15 -3.55 -6.90
CA SER A 84 -2.74 -3.78 -8.28
C SER A 84 -3.92 -3.75 -9.25
N LEU A 85 -5.10 -4.21 -8.82
CA LEU A 85 -6.33 -4.14 -9.61
C LEU A 85 -6.83 -2.70 -9.73
N PHE A 86 -6.78 -1.89 -8.66
CA PHE A 86 -7.03 -0.46 -8.77
C PHE A 86 -6.04 0.23 -9.70
N GLY A 87 -4.75 -0.13 -9.62
CA GLY A 87 -3.73 0.35 -10.54
C GLY A 87 -4.05 0.02 -12.00
N LEU A 88 -4.47 -1.22 -12.26
CA LEU A 88 -4.87 -1.66 -13.61
C LEU A 88 -6.08 -0.90 -14.14
N LEU A 89 -7.08 -0.64 -13.29
CA LEU A 89 -8.29 0.11 -13.63
C LEU A 89 -8.01 1.60 -13.87
N CYS A 90 -7.08 2.19 -13.11
CA CYS A 90 -6.71 3.59 -13.24
C CYS A 90 -5.69 3.84 -14.36
N HIS A 91 -5.01 2.80 -14.84
CA HIS A 91 -4.00 2.90 -15.88
C HIS A 91 -4.64 2.95 -17.28
N ASP A 92 -4.52 4.10 -17.94
CA ASP A 92 -4.93 4.31 -19.33
C ASP A 92 -3.74 4.09 -20.28
N PRO A 93 -3.72 2.97 -21.05
CA PRO A 93 -2.64 2.68 -21.99
C PRO A 93 -2.70 3.55 -23.25
N GLY A 94 -3.78 4.30 -23.49
CA GLY A 94 -3.96 5.16 -24.66
C GLY A 94 -3.27 6.52 -24.55
N THR A 95 -2.97 6.97 -23.32
CA THR A 95 -2.23 8.22 -23.07
C THR A 95 -0.72 8.01 -23.23
N ASN A 96 -0.28 7.87 -24.48
CA ASN A 96 1.08 7.43 -24.88
C ASN A 96 2.22 8.44 -24.68
N THR A 97 2.03 9.50 -23.90
CA THR A 97 3.09 10.49 -23.67
C THR A 97 3.49 10.53 -22.20
N VAL A 98 4.71 10.08 -21.90
CA VAL A 98 5.38 10.37 -20.63
C VAL A 98 5.73 11.85 -20.60
N SER A 99 4.72 12.64 -20.30
CA SER A 99 4.85 14.05 -19.96
C SER A 99 4.82 14.20 -18.45
N PHE A 100 5.44 15.24 -17.93
CA PHE A 100 5.39 15.55 -16.50
C PHE A 100 3.95 15.62 -15.99
N THR A 101 3.06 16.31 -16.72
CA THR A 101 1.63 16.40 -16.39
C THR A 101 0.93 15.04 -16.46
N GLY A 102 1.27 14.19 -17.43
CA GLY A 102 0.72 12.84 -17.54
C GLY A 102 1.07 11.97 -16.33
N LEU A 103 2.33 12.01 -15.91
CA LEU A 103 2.78 11.28 -14.72
C LEU A 103 2.11 11.81 -13.44
N LEU A 104 2.03 13.14 -13.27
CA LEU A 104 1.34 13.73 -12.13
C LEU A 104 -0.15 13.35 -12.12
N ARG A 105 -0.82 13.37 -13.27
CA ARG A 105 -2.22 12.95 -13.40
C ARG A 105 -2.40 11.49 -13.00
N ALA A 106 -1.56 10.59 -13.53
CA ALA A 106 -1.63 9.16 -13.21
C ALA A 106 -1.42 8.91 -11.72
N GLY A 107 -0.41 9.55 -11.12
CA GLY A 107 -0.18 9.49 -9.68
C GLY A 107 -1.37 10.03 -8.89
N PHE A 108 -1.90 11.20 -9.26
CA PHE A 108 -3.00 11.83 -8.52
C PHE A 108 -4.30 10.99 -8.55
N ILE A 109 -4.64 10.41 -9.70
CA ILE A 109 -5.81 9.54 -9.85
C ILE A 109 -5.67 8.32 -8.94
N LEU A 110 -4.57 7.57 -9.07
CA LEU A 110 -4.40 6.36 -8.28
C LEU A 110 -4.21 6.67 -6.79
N GLY A 111 -3.49 7.76 -6.47
CA GLY A 111 -3.35 8.25 -5.10
C GLY A 111 -4.70 8.55 -4.46
N SER A 112 -5.61 9.22 -5.17
CA SER A 112 -6.94 9.56 -4.65
C SER A 112 -7.81 8.32 -4.43
N VAL A 113 -7.80 7.38 -5.38
CA VAL A 113 -8.48 6.08 -5.25
C VAL A 113 -7.95 5.32 -4.04
N MET A 114 -6.62 5.25 -3.89
CA MET A 114 -5.98 4.53 -2.80
C MET A 114 -6.22 5.17 -1.44
N ALA A 115 -6.16 6.50 -1.34
CA ALA A 115 -6.47 7.24 -0.12
C ALA A 115 -7.89 6.94 0.37
N PHE A 116 -8.88 7.05 -0.52
CA PHE A 116 -10.29 6.85 -0.18
C PHE A 116 -10.59 5.41 0.22
N TRP A 117 -10.25 4.43 -0.62
CA TRP A 117 -10.65 3.04 -0.39
C TRP A 117 -9.94 2.42 0.81
N ASN A 118 -8.68 2.78 1.08
CA ASN A 118 -7.99 2.24 2.25
C ASN A 118 -8.41 2.92 3.55
N TRP A 119 -8.72 4.22 3.53
CA TRP A 119 -9.36 4.87 4.67
C TRP A 119 -10.68 4.18 5.04
N LEU A 120 -11.52 3.92 4.04
CA LEU A 120 -12.79 3.22 4.23
C LEU A 120 -12.57 1.79 4.73
N TYR A 121 -11.64 1.05 4.12
CA TYR A 121 -11.30 -0.31 4.52
C TYR A 121 -10.81 -0.37 5.97
N ASP A 122 -9.85 0.47 6.36
CA ASP A 122 -9.31 0.48 7.73
C ASP A 122 -10.39 0.85 8.74
N THR A 123 -11.25 1.82 8.41
CA THR A 123 -12.40 2.18 9.25
C THR A 123 -13.33 0.99 9.49
N ILE A 124 -13.67 0.24 8.43
CA ILE A 124 -14.53 -0.96 8.53
C ILE A 124 -13.81 -2.08 9.29
N ALA A 125 -12.53 -2.31 9.02
CA ALA A 125 -11.74 -3.36 9.64
C ALA A 125 -11.56 -3.13 11.14
N VAL A 126 -11.35 -1.88 11.57
CA VAL A 126 -11.31 -1.51 12.99
C VAL A 126 -12.66 -1.71 13.66
N LYS A 127 -13.76 -1.25 13.04
CA LYS A 127 -15.12 -1.43 13.57
C LYS A 127 -15.50 -2.92 13.70
N ALA A 128 -14.96 -3.78 12.84
CA ALA A 128 -15.14 -5.21 12.90
C ALA A 128 -14.21 -5.94 13.88
N ASP A 129 -13.41 -5.20 14.66
CA ASP A 129 -12.35 -5.70 15.54
C ASP A 129 -11.34 -6.61 14.82
N PHE A 130 -11.15 -6.41 13.50
CA PHE A 130 -10.16 -7.13 12.70
C PHE A 130 -8.78 -6.46 12.79
N ILE A 131 -8.75 -5.13 12.86
CA ILE A 131 -7.56 -4.33 13.15
C ILE A 131 -7.75 -3.66 14.51
N ARG A 132 -6.75 -3.76 15.37
CA ARG A 132 -6.72 -3.05 16.66
C ARG A 132 -5.59 -2.04 16.64
N ILE A 133 -5.93 -0.76 16.70
CA ILE A 133 -4.96 0.34 16.74
C ILE A 133 -4.58 0.59 18.19
N HIS A 134 -3.28 0.62 18.46
CA HIS A 134 -2.75 1.04 19.74
C HIS A 134 -2.41 2.53 19.63
N LYS A 135 -3.01 3.35 20.49
CA LYS A 135 -2.84 4.81 20.44
C LYS A 135 -1.67 5.24 21.32
N PRO A 136 -0.68 5.99 20.80
CA PRO A 136 0.31 6.65 21.65
C PRO A 136 -0.34 7.78 22.47
N PRO A 137 0.32 8.27 23.53
CA PRO A 137 -0.27 9.21 24.48
C PRO A 137 -0.85 10.49 23.88
N HIS A 138 -0.31 10.98 22.75
CA HIS A 138 -0.79 12.19 22.08
C HIS A 138 -2.12 12.01 21.33
N TYR A 139 -2.61 10.78 21.16
CA TYR A 139 -3.95 10.48 20.66
C TYR A 139 -4.94 10.09 21.77
N HIS A 140 -4.61 10.35 23.05
CA HIS A 140 -5.56 10.15 24.14
C HIS A 140 -6.82 11.00 23.93
N GLY A 141 -7.99 10.39 24.07
CA GLY A 141 -9.29 11.05 23.84
C GLY A 141 -9.69 11.21 22.37
N VAL A 142 -8.80 10.92 21.41
CA VAL A 142 -9.12 10.97 19.97
C VAL A 142 -9.82 9.67 19.56
N SER A 143 -10.90 9.76 18.76
CA SER A 143 -11.59 8.57 18.25
C SER A 143 -10.69 7.74 17.33
N THR A 144 -10.93 6.44 17.23
CA THR A 144 -10.08 5.59 16.40
C THR A 144 -10.25 5.93 14.92
N GLU A 145 -11.45 6.32 14.50
CA GLU A 145 -11.75 6.81 13.17
C GLU A 145 -10.98 8.08 12.82
N ALA A 146 -10.81 9.00 13.77
CA ALA A 146 -10.01 10.21 13.55
C ALA A 146 -8.52 9.89 13.37
N VAL A 147 -7.99 8.91 14.11
CA VAL A 147 -6.61 8.41 13.90
C VAL A 147 -6.47 7.81 12.50
N ILE A 148 -7.44 7.02 12.05
CA ILE A 148 -7.43 6.42 10.70
C ILE A 148 -7.51 7.50 9.61
N MET A 149 -8.39 8.48 9.77
CA MET A 149 -8.53 9.61 8.83
C MET A 149 -7.24 10.42 8.70
N GLU A 150 -6.37 10.35 9.71
CA GLU A 150 -5.11 11.06 9.68
C GLU A 150 -4.01 10.32 8.92
N TYR A 151 -3.77 9.04 9.24
CA TYR A 151 -2.68 8.31 8.59
C TYR A 151 -3.08 7.73 7.23
N ALA A 152 -4.31 7.22 7.09
CA ALA A 152 -4.66 6.38 5.95
C ALA A 152 -4.65 7.17 4.63
N PRO A 153 -5.30 8.35 4.51
CA PRO A 153 -5.25 9.11 3.28
C PRO A 153 -3.84 9.50 2.86
N ILE A 154 -2.96 9.83 3.82
CA ILE A 154 -1.58 10.23 3.54
C ILE A 154 -0.75 9.03 3.10
N LEU A 155 -0.70 7.97 3.91
CA LEU A 155 0.11 6.79 3.60
C LEU A 155 -0.37 6.13 2.30
N PHE A 156 -1.65 5.82 2.18
CA PHE A 156 -2.17 5.13 1.00
C PHE A 156 -2.25 6.04 -0.22
N GLY A 157 -2.50 7.34 -0.03
CA GLY A 157 -2.52 8.31 -1.12
C GLY A 157 -1.15 8.54 -1.75
N VAL A 158 -0.13 8.77 -0.93
CA VAL A 158 1.26 8.92 -1.41
C VAL A 158 1.75 7.61 -2.03
N PHE A 159 1.42 6.47 -1.42
CA PHE A 159 1.73 5.16 -1.99
C PHE A 159 1.10 4.99 -3.38
N GLY A 160 -0.20 5.28 -3.51
CA GLY A 160 -0.92 5.20 -4.78
C GLY A 160 -0.38 6.17 -5.83
N PHE A 161 0.08 7.35 -5.41
CA PHE A 161 0.72 8.33 -6.26
C PHE A 161 2.04 7.80 -6.86
N CYS A 162 2.94 7.31 -6.01
CA CYS A 162 4.19 6.69 -6.46
C CYS A 162 3.92 5.48 -7.36
N TYR A 163 2.98 4.62 -6.98
CA TYR A 163 2.64 3.42 -7.75
C TYR A 163 2.08 3.77 -9.14
N GLY A 164 1.19 4.77 -9.24
CA GLY A 164 0.59 5.20 -10.50
C GLY A 164 1.63 5.74 -11.48
N ILE A 165 2.60 6.52 -10.98
CA ILE A 165 3.76 6.98 -11.77
C ILE A 165 4.58 5.79 -12.25
N PHE A 166 4.92 4.85 -11.37
CA PHE A 166 5.76 3.70 -11.73
C PHE A 166 5.12 2.76 -12.74
N VAL A 167 3.80 2.54 -12.66
CA VAL A 167 3.06 1.76 -13.66
C VAL A 167 3.18 2.41 -15.04
N ASN A 168 3.00 3.73 -15.14
CA ASN A 168 3.10 4.45 -16.41
C ASN A 168 4.52 4.45 -16.98
N LEU A 169 5.52 4.68 -16.13
CA LEU A 169 6.92 4.60 -16.54
C LEU A 169 7.26 3.18 -17.02
N THR A 170 6.79 2.15 -16.31
CA THR A 170 7.02 0.75 -16.66
C THR A 170 6.41 0.44 -18.02
N TYR A 171 5.16 0.85 -18.23
CA TYR A 171 4.46 0.66 -19.50
C TYR A 171 5.18 1.38 -20.65
N HIS A 172 5.60 2.62 -20.46
CA HIS A 172 6.26 3.35 -21.52
C HIS A 172 7.67 2.84 -21.82
N TYR A 173 8.57 2.83 -20.84
CA TYR A 173 9.98 2.53 -21.08
C TYR A 173 10.23 1.03 -21.28
N LEU A 174 9.64 0.17 -20.44
CA LEU A 174 9.94 -1.26 -20.49
C LEU A 174 9.07 -2.02 -21.48
N PHE A 175 7.81 -1.61 -21.67
CA PHE A 175 6.91 -2.28 -22.61
C PHE A 175 6.91 -1.64 -24.01
N GLN A 176 6.56 -0.35 -24.13
CA GLN A 176 6.44 0.29 -25.45
C GLN A 176 7.78 0.52 -26.15
N LEU A 177 8.76 1.05 -25.42
CA LEU A 177 10.11 1.30 -25.94
C LEU A 177 11.03 0.07 -25.85
N ASN A 178 10.55 -1.03 -25.24
CA ASN A 178 11.27 -2.29 -25.07
C ASN A 178 12.68 -2.12 -24.43
N GLN A 179 12.84 -1.19 -23.48
CA GLN A 179 14.11 -0.91 -22.82
C GLN A 179 14.36 -1.87 -21.64
N GLY A 180 14.46 -3.17 -21.92
CA GLY A 180 14.58 -4.23 -20.91
C GLY A 180 15.75 -4.06 -19.93
N GLN A 181 16.81 -3.35 -20.32
CA GLN A 181 17.95 -3.03 -19.44
C GLN A 181 17.57 -2.20 -18.21
N LEU A 182 16.45 -1.46 -18.27
CA LEU A 182 15.95 -0.64 -17.17
C LEU A 182 15.14 -1.44 -16.14
N TYR A 183 14.89 -2.74 -16.37
CA TYR A 183 14.07 -3.58 -15.49
C TYR A 183 14.57 -3.57 -14.04
N TRP A 184 15.86 -3.83 -13.81
CA TRP A 184 16.42 -3.90 -12.46
C TRP A 184 16.40 -2.56 -11.73
N PRO A 185 16.81 -1.43 -12.36
CA PRO A 185 16.60 -0.11 -11.79
C PRO A 185 15.14 0.16 -11.42
N PHE A 186 14.18 -0.20 -12.28
CA PHE A 186 12.76 0.02 -12.01
C PHE A 186 12.25 -0.84 -10.85
N LEU A 187 12.69 -2.10 -10.77
CA LEU A 187 12.34 -2.99 -9.66
C LEU A 187 12.85 -2.44 -8.33
N PHE A 188 14.11 -2.04 -8.28
CA PHE A 188 14.74 -1.54 -7.06
C PHE A 188 14.16 -0.18 -6.65
N TRP A 189 14.23 0.83 -7.53
CA TRP A 189 13.77 2.18 -7.20
C TRP A 189 12.25 2.26 -7.07
N GLY A 190 11.50 1.45 -7.82
CA GLY A 190 10.05 1.30 -7.67
C GLY A 190 9.68 0.85 -6.27
N ASN A 191 10.21 -0.29 -5.83
CA ASN A 191 9.95 -0.81 -4.49
C ASN A 191 10.46 0.14 -3.40
N LEU A 192 11.66 0.70 -3.55
CA LEU A 192 12.21 1.64 -2.57
C LEU A 192 11.33 2.90 -2.44
N SER A 193 10.86 3.46 -3.56
CA SER A 193 10.03 4.66 -3.54
C SER A 193 8.70 4.44 -2.82
N VAL A 194 8.02 3.33 -3.09
CA VAL A 194 6.73 3.03 -2.46
C VAL A 194 6.88 2.67 -0.98
N LEU A 195 8.05 2.18 -0.55
CA LEU A 195 8.34 1.94 0.86
C LEU A 195 8.68 3.23 1.62
N VAL A 196 9.50 4.10 1.03
CA VAL A 196 10.06 5.28 1.72
C VAL A 196 9.12 6.48 1.66
N MET A 197 8.60 6.82 0.47
CA MET A 197 7.86 8.07 0.27
C MET A 197 6.61 8.20 1.14
N PRO A 198 5.74 7.18 1.26
CA PRO A 198 4.55 7.28 2.10
C PRO A 198 4.90 7.56 3.57
N VAL A 199 5.85 6.79 4.10
CA VAL A 199 6.28 6.90 5.50
C VAL A 199 6.94 8.26 5.74
N PHE A 200 7.81 8.70 4.82
CA PHE A 200 8.47 10.00 4.91
C PHE A 200 7.45 11.15 4.94
N VAL A 201 6.50 11.18 4.00
CA VAL A 201 5.48 12.23 3.94
C VAL A 201 4.60 12.22 5.19
N PHE A 202 4.20 11.04 5.68
CA PHE A 202 3.46 10.92 6.94
C PHE A 202 4.25 11.45 8.14
N CYS A 203 5.53 11.10 8.24
CA CYS A 203 6.42 11.59 9.28
C CYS A 203 6.57 13.11 9.24
N CYS A 204 6.76 13.71 8.06
CA CYS A 204 6.83 15.16 7.88
C CYS A 204 5.51 15.84 8.28
N PHE A 205 4.37 15.28 7.86
CA PHE A 205 3.05 15.77 8.23
C PHE A 205 2.85 15.73 9.76
N SER A 206 3.16 14.59 10.39
CA SER A 206 3.05 14.43 11.83
C SER A 206 3.98 15.38 12.58
N LEU A 207 5.21 15.59 12.10
CA LEU A 207 6.16 16.50 12.71
C LEU A 207 5.64 17.95 12.65
N GLY A 208 5.09 18.36 11.50
CA GLY A 208 4.49 19.68 11.35
C GLY A 208 3.26 19.90 12.21
N LYS A 209 2.43 18.87 12.39
CA LYS A 209 1.17 18.97 13.15
C LYS A 209 1.34 18.81 14.67
N TYR A 210 2.24 17.94 15.11
CA TYR A 210 2.36 17.53 16.52
C TYR A 210 3.76 17.72 17.12
N GLY A 211 4.76 18.12 16.32
CA GLY A 211 6.15 18.16 16.77
C GLY A 211 6.75 16.76 17.00
N LYS A 212 6.15 15.70 16.45
CA LYS A 212 6.56 14.30 16.60
C LYS A 212 6.44 13.52 15.30
N PHE A 213 7.22 12.47 15.11
CA PHE A 213 7.23 11.68 13.86
C PHE A 213 5.98 10.81 13.62
N GLY A 214 5.12 10.60 14.63
CA GLY A 214 3.86 9.85 14.48
C GLY A 214 4.01 8.33 14.43
N ILE A 215 5.23 7.81 14.27
CA ILE A 215 5.57 6.37 14.24
C ILE A 215 6.28 5.89 15.51
N GLU A 216 6.08 6.59 16.63
CA GLU A 216 6.73 6.26 17.91
C GLU A 216 6.15 4.99 18.53
N SER A 217 7.03 4.07 18.96
CA SER A 217 6.58 2.86 19.66
C SER A 217 6.00 3.21 21.03
N ILE A 218 4.85 2.61 21.34
CA ILE A 218 4.09 2.84 22.58
C ILE A 218 4.83 2.32 23.81
N LEU A 219 5.78 1.40 23.64
CA LEU A 219 6.54 0.84 24.76
C LEU A 219 7.65 1.76 25.30
N LYS A 220 8.04 2.81 24.58
CA LYS A 220 9.09 3.72 25.07
C LYS A 220 8.60 4.69 26.17
N GLY A 221 7.30 4.68 26.51
CA GLY A 221 6.71 5.55 27.53
C GLY A 221 6.22 4.84 28.80
N GLY A 222 6.41 3.53 28.93
CA GLY A 222 5.85 2.71 30.03
C GLY A 222 6.85 2.17 31.05
N GLU A 223 8.14 2.45 30.88
CA GLU A 223 9.19 2.09 31.84
C GLU A 223 10.05 3.32 32.13
N ARG A 224 9.55 4.20 33.00
CA ARG A 224 10.34 5.06 33.91
C ARG A 224 9.52 5.36 35.15
#